data_AF-A0A5C5XU75-F1
#
_entry.id   AF-A0A5C5XU75-F1
#
_cell.length_a   1.000
_cell.length_b   1.000
_cell.length_c   1.000
_cell.angle_alpha   90.00
_cell.angle_beta   90.00
_cell.angle_gamma   90.00
#
_symmetry.space_group_name_H-M   'P 1'
#
loop_
_entity.id
_entity.type
_entity.pdbx_description
1 polymer ?
#
loop_
_entity_poly.entity_id
_entity_poly.type
_entity_poly.pdbx_seq_one_letter_code
_entity_poly.pdbx_strand_id
1 'polypeptide(L)'
;MRARQLGRGVLPAVLPVLLFSATVHAAVTVVGVVNPNPVVDGQDVEIGVGAYGEVIVDGGSVLASAAVKLGVRNNQVDLSVGIARVSGPGSRWEMQGLQLEGSLRSLLEVTGGAQAQIGSFNEYGGALREFRVSGESSVLAIGGAFGYQSQGLSADVEVASGGLLTANEVYLGELARLALDGGAVVTGNFGNDGRVSGDGRVRYSQMESGGNSGVVEVGGDQRLQFESFQGYPFQNNGEVAVAGGEFVALHGLRNRGSFSGPDGAASITLEDGVVRVGPSNRLNTNLENEGRIAAIGGVNDIHGRVDSRDGASIAVTNESVLRFHDSVLLAQSTLSVFAGSRAVFLDGLSLQNATLFAQLPGDAGGGGYGVAEVVGPLVIDGQLQFSLAGSYAPELGDAFPLITASGGVTGDPLLTAAPALSAGLRWQVQTDATTLSLAVVEALPGDFNADGVVDAADYTVWRDNPGGAYQPSDLQAWRDNYGATIAATPPTNNAAPEPGAALLLSLVAVGPLTARRTS
;
A
#
# COMPACT_ATOMS: atom_id res chain seq x y z
N MET A 1 -74.76 48.34 -34.81
CA MET A 1 -75.74 47.59 -35.63
C MET A 1 -75.48 46.09 -35.47
N ARG A 2 -76.56 45.34 -35.26
CA ARG A 2 -76.73 43.87 -35.31
C ARG A 2 -76.12 43.02 -34.19
N ALA A 3 -77.05 42.64 -33.31
CA ALA A 3 -77.07 41.46 -32.47
C ALA A 3 -77.00 40.15 -33.26
N ARG A 4 -76.52 39.08 -32.59
CA ARG A 4 -77.11 37.74 -32.70
C ARG A 4 -77.11 37.04 -31.34
N GLN A 5 -78.32 36.81 -30.87
CA GLN A 5 -78.72 35.95 -29.76
C GLN A 5 -79.08 34.57 -30.35
N LEU A 6 -78.93 33.49 -29.55
CA LEU A 6 -79.59 32.16 -29.57
C LEU A 6 -78.58 31.11 -29.06
N GLY A 7 -78.82 30.24 -28.09
CA GLY A 7 -80.02 29.91 -27.32
C GLY A 7 -79.64 28.95 -26.16
N ARG A 8 -80.49 28.90 -25.14
CA ARG A 8 -80.37 28.02 -23.94
C ARG A 8 -80.57 26.54 -24.30
N GLY A 9 -79.78 25.67 -23.68
CA GLY A 9 -80.03 24.23 -23.53
C GLY A 9 -79.80 23.81 -22.08
N VAL A 10 -80.69 22.99 -21.54
CA VAL A 10 -80.88 22.63 -20.13
C VAL A 10 -79.89 21.52 -19.67
N LEU A 11 -79.53 21.56 -18.38
CA LEU A 11 -78.62 20.67 -17.60
C LEU A 11 -78.96 19.15 -17.71
N PRO A 12 -77.99 18.27 -17.37
CA PRO A 12 -78.01 17.69 -16.02
C PRO A 12 -76.65 17.60 -15.32
N ALA A 13 -76.70 17.59 -13.99
CA ALA A 13 -75.58 17.42 -13.08
C ALA A 13 -74.84 16.09 -13.30
N VAL A 14 -73.51 16.15 -13.36
CA VAL A 14 -72.63 14.99 -13.22
C VAL A 14 -71.66 15.30 -12.08
N LEU A 15 -71.64 14.39 -11.11
CA LEU A 15 -70.86 14.43 -9.88
C LEU A 15 -69.38 14.78 -10.12
N PRO A 16 -68.71 15.46 -9.17
CA PRO A 16 -67.26 15.45 -9.15
C PRO A 16 -66.82 14.03 -8.81
N VAL A 17 -66.23 13.33 -9.77
CA VAL A 17 -65.43 12.14 -9.50
C VAL A 17 -64.20 12.64 -8.75
N LEU A 18 -64.28 12.62 -7.43
CA LEU A 18 -63.13 12.55 -6.55
C LEU A 18 -62.39 11.26 -6.91
N LEU A 19 -61.48 11.34 -7.89
CA LEU A 19 -60.36 10.42 -7.98
C LEU A 19 -59.47 10.71 -6.77
N PHE A 20 -59.85 10.14 -5.63
CA PHE A 20 -58.86 9.69 -4.68
C PHE A 20 -58.03 8.65 -5.44
N SER A 21 -56.95 9.11 -6.07
CA SER A 21 -55.78 8.26 -6.19
C SER A 21 -55.37 8.01 -4.74
N ALA A 22 -55.89 6.92 -4.18
CA ALA A 22 -55.25 6.29 -3.06
C ALA A 22 -53.86 5.96 -3.58
N THR A 23 -52.88 6.79 -3.20
CA THR A 23 -51.51 6.35 -3.04
C THR A 23 -51.58 5.00 -2.36
N VAL A 24 -51.27 3.95 -3.12
CA VAL A 24 -51.20 2.57 -2.65
C VAL A 24 -50.08 2.55 -1.62
N HIS A 25 -50.45 2.79 -0.36
CA HIS A 25 -49.55 2.73 0.79
C HIS A 25 -49.32 1.25 1.09
N ALA A 26 -48.16 0.77 0.70
CA ALA A 26 -47.56 -0.48 1.11
C ALA A 26 -46.05 -0.18 1.17
N ALA A 27 -45.26 -0.68 2.10
CA ALA A 27 -45.53 -1.64 3.14
C ALA A 27 -44.38 -1.54 4.15
N VAL A 28 -44.68 -1.39 5.44
CA VAL A 28 -43.77 -1.96 6.43
C VAL A 28 -44.12 -3.44 6.48
N THR A 29 -43.31 -4.26 5.83
CA THR A 29 -43.53 -5.71 5.79
C THR A 29 -42.87 -6.35 7.00
N VAL A 30 -43.61 -7.23 7.68
CA VAL A 30 -43.13 -7.97 8.85
C VAL A 30 -43.16 -9.45 8.53
N VAL A 31 -42.03 -10.14 8.74
CA VAL A 31 -41.89 -11.58 8.55
C VAL A 31 -41.35 -12.19 9.85
N GLY A 32 -41.93 -13.31 10.29
CA GLY A 32 -41.47 -14.00 11.49
C GLY A 32 -41.83 -13.28 12.80
N VAL A 33 -40.94 -13.38 13.79
CA VAL A 33 -41.17 -12.89 15.15
C VAL A 33 -40.69 -11.45 15.28
N VAL A 34 -41.64 -10.52 15.30
CA VAL A 34 -41.41 -9.08 15.50
C VAL A 34 -42.43 -8.55 16.53
N ASN A 35 -41.99 -7.66 17.42
CA ASN A 35 -42.83 -7.04 18.43
C ASN A 35 -42.60 -5.52 18.47
N PRO A 36 -43.64 -4.68 18.29
CA PRO A 36 -45.02 -5.03 17.97
C PRO A 36 -45.20 -5.51 16.52
N ASN A 37 -46.24 -6.32 16.28
CA ASN A 37 -46.70 -6.69 14.94
C ASN A 37 -48.21 -6.35 14.80
N PRO A 38 -48.59 -5.36 13.97
CA PRO A 38 -47.74 -4.60 13.05
C PRO A 38 -46.78 -3.65 13.79
N VAL A 39 -45.66 -3.30 13.14
CA VAL A 39 -44.71 -2.30 13.65
C VAL A 39 -45.42 -0.95 13.74
N VAL A 40 -45.27 -0.27 14.87
CA VAL A 40 -45.93 1.02 15.15
C VAL A 40 -44.88 2.13 15.15
N ASP A 41 -45.19 3.21 14.45
CA ASP A 41 -44.34 4.39 14.37
C ASP A 41 -44.07 4.99 15.77
N GLY A 42 -42.80 5.32 16.02
CA GLY A 42 -42.31 5.91 17.28
C GLY A 42 -42.22 4.95 18.47
N GLN A 43 -42.53 3.65 18.31
CA GLN A 43 -42.40 2.64 19.38
C GLN A 43 -41.05 1.90 19.32
N ASP A 44 -40.76 1.15 20.36
CA ASP A 44 -39.68 0.16 20.36
C ASP A 44 -40.05 -1.02 19.45
N VAL A 45 -39.08 -1.56 18.72
CA VAL A 45 -39.24 -2.69 17.80
C VAL A 45 -38.19 -3.75 18.12
N GLU A 46 -38.65 -4.94 18.47
CA GLU A 46 -37.82 -6.12 18.69
C GLU A 46 -37.99 -7.08 17.52
N ILE A 47 -36.88 -7.46 16.88
CA ILE A 47 -36.86 -8.25 15.65
C ILE A 47 -36.08 -9.53 15.90
N GLY A 48 -36.73 -10.67 15.71
CA GLY A 48 -36.12 -11.99 15.86
C GLY A 48 -35.93 -12.40 17.32
N VAL A 49 -36.96 -12.24 18.16
CA VAL A 49 -36.93 -12.65 19.57
C VAL A 49 -36.97 -14.17 19.68
N GLY A 50 -35.82 -14.81 19.91
CA GLY A 50 -35.71 -16.26 20.05
C GLY A 50 -35.96 -17.08 18.79
N ALA A 51 -36.11 -16.43 17.64
CA ALA A 51 -36.43 -17.03 16.34
C ALA A 51 -36.04 -16.07 15.20
N TYR A 52 -36.39 -16.42 13.96
CA TYR A 52 -36.28 -15.51 12.82
C TYR A 52 -37.32 -14.39 12.89
N GLY A 53 -36.89 -13.15 12.67
CA GLY A 53 -37.74 -12.00 12.46
C GLY A 53 -37.11 -11.03 11.46
N GLU A 54 -37.95 -10.37 10.68
CA GLU A 54 -37.54 -9.41 9.66
C GLU A 54 -38.55 -8.27 9.52
N VAL A 55 -38.04 -7.06 9.38
CA VAL A 55 -38.82 -5.86 9.05
C VAL A 55 -38.24 -5.25 7.77
N ILE A 56 -39.12 -4.98 6.80
CA ILE A 56 -38.76 -4.35 5.52
C ILE A 56 -39.52 -3.04 5.41
N VAL A 57 -38.79 -1.94 5.24
CA VAL A 57 -39.31 -0.61 4.92
C VAL A 57 -38.99 -0.32 3.46
N ASP A 58 -40.01 -0.35 2.60
CA ASP A 58 -39.86 -0.18 1.16
C ASP A 58 -40.94 0.74 0.55
N GLY A 59 -40.94 0.86 -0.78
CA GLY A 59 -42.00 1.55 -1.51
C GLY A 59 -42.10 3.05 -1.25
N GLY A 60 -41.04 3.70 -0.75
CA GLY A 60 -41.06 5.10 -0.34
C GLY A 60 -41.60 5.34 1.08
N SER A 61 -41.73 4.28 1.88
CA SER A 61 -42.26 4.35 3.25
C SER A 61 -41.28 5.00 4.22
N VAL A 62 -41.80 5.73 5.20
CA VAL A 62 -41.02 6.32 6.30
C VAL A 62 -41.46 5.69 7.62
N LEU A 63 -40.50 5.23 8.41
CA LEU A 63 -40.73 4.66 9.74
C LEU A 63 -39.79 5.33 10.75
N ALA A 64 -40.32 5.72 11.90
CA ALA A 64 -39.55 6.11 13.07
C ALA A 64 -39.69 5.05 14.18
N SER A 65 -38.63 4.81 14.95
CA SER A 65 -38.65 3.89 16.09
C SER A 65 -37.85 4.47 17.26
N ALA A 66 -38.39 4.35 18.47
CA ALA A 66 -37.73 4.80 19.70
C ALA A 66 -36.51 3.92 20.03
N ALA A 67 -36.60 2.62 19.78
CA ALA A 67 -35.47 1.71 19.77
C ALA A 67 -35.71 0.57 18.78
N VAL A 68 -34.65 0.04 18.19
CA VAL A 68 -34.69 -1.19 17.39
C VAL A 68 -33.71 -2.18 18.00
N LYS A 69 -34.16 -3.40 18.28
CA LYS A 69 -33.32 -4.50 18.74
C LYS A 69 -33.31 -5.62 17.72
N LEU A 70 -32.13 -6.01 17.26
CA LEU A 70 -31.95 -7.10 16.29
C LEU A 70 -31.40 -8.35 16.97
N GLY A 71 -32.10 -9.47 16.78
CA GLY A 71 -31.65 -10.79 17.22
C GLY A 71 -31.77 -11.02 18.72
N VAL A 72 -32.85 -10.52 19.33
CA VAL A 72 -33.04 -10.56 20.79
C VAL A 72 -32.98 -12.00 21.34
N ARG A 73 -32.14 -12.25 22.35
CA ARG A 73 -32.02 -13.55 23.02
C ARG A 73 -33.29 -13.94 23.76
N ASN A 74 -33.56 -15.25 23.84
CA ASN A 74 -34.50 -15.82 24.79
C ASN A 74 -33.79 -16.84 25.71
N ASN A 75 -34.37 -17.17 26.86
CA ASN A 75 -33.74 -18.04 27.87
C ASN A 75 -33.67 -19.54 27.47
N GLN A 76 -33.98 -19.93 26.23
CA GLN A 76 -34.23 -21.34 25.88
C GLN A 76 -33.18 -21.92 24.91
N VAL A 77 -32.84 -21.26 23.80
CA VAL A 77 -31.74 -21.62 22.85
C VAL A 77 -31.40 -20.41 21.94
N ASP A 78 -30.12 -20.06 21.75
CA ASP A 78 -29.69 -18.91 20.91
C ASP A 78 -29.69 -19.24 19.40
N LEU A 79 -30.87 -19.21 18.78
CA LEU A 79 -31.06 -19.26 17.31
C LEU A 79 -31.69 -17.97 16.73
N SER A 80 -31.68 -16.88 17.51
CA SER A 80 -32.28 -15.61 17.12
C SER A 80 -31.66 -15.06 15.84
N VAL A 81 -32.49 -14.63 14.89
CA VAL A 81 -32.04 -13.95 13.66
C VAL A 81 -32.90 -12.71 13.48
N GLY A 82 -32.29 -11.52 13.57
CA GLY A 82 -32.97 -10.25 13.41
C GLY A 82 -32.50 -9.52 12.15
N ILE A 83 -33.43 -9.23 11.23
CA ILE A 83 -33.11 -8.56 9.97
C ILE A 83 -33.92 -7.27 9.83
N ALA A 84 -33.25 -6.15 9.59
CA ALA A 84 -33.88 -4.89 9.22
C ALA A 84 -33.44 -4.52 7.79
N ARG A 85 -34.41 -4.29 6.90
CA ARG A 85 -34.17 -3.85 5.52
C ARG A 85 -34.84 -2.51 5.28
N VAL A 86 -34.10 -1.57 4.69
CA VAL A 86 -34.64 -0.34 4.12
C VAL A 86 -34.27 -0.33 2.65
N SER A 87 -35.24 -0.32 1.75
CA SER A 87 -34.97 -0.50 0.32
C SER A 87 -35.79 0.39 -0.59
N GLY A 88 -35.16 0.84 -1.67
CA GLY A 88 -35.78 1.62 -2.73
C GLY A 88 -35.82 3.13 -2.46
N PRO A 89 -35.98 3.95 -3.52
CA PRO A 89 -35.93 5.40 -3.41
C PRO A 89 -37.04 5.95 -2.52
N GLY A 90 -36.68 6.89 -1.64
CA GLY A 90 -37.62 7.56 -0.73
C GLY A 90 -37.95 6.78 0.54
N SER A 91 -37.57 5.49 0.61
CA SER A 91 -37.76 4.69 1.82
C SER A 91 -36.79 5.13 2.91
N ARG A 92 -37.30 5.34 4.13
CA ARG A 92 -36.50 5.82 5.26
C ARG A 92 -36.85 5.13 6.57
N TRP A 93 -35.84 4.82 7.37
CA TRP A 93 -36.01 4.42 8.76
C TRP A 93 -35.17 5.29 9.71
N GLU A 94 -35.83 6.01 10.62
CA GLU A 94 -35.21 6.79 11.69
C GLU A 94 -35.29 6.00 13.02
N MET A 95 -34.15 5.55 13.52
CA MET A 95 -34.01 4.78 14.76
C MET A 95 -33.32 5.65 15.81
N GLN A 96 -33.98 5.99 16.92
CA GLN A 96 -33.29 6.76 17.98
C GLN A 96 -32.19 5.93 18.66
N GLY A 97 -32.38 4.61 18.75
CA GLY A 97 -31.35 3.66 19.17
C GLY A 97 -31.42 2.35 18.37
N LEU A 98 -30.26 1.81 18.01
CA LEU A 98 -30.12 0.45 17.48
C LEU A 98 -29.29 -0.38 18.46
N GLN A 99 -29.82 -1.56 18.81
CA GLN A 99 -29.16 -2.55 19.66
C GLN A 99 -28.99 -3.85 18.88
N LEU A 100 -27.75 -4.33 18.79
CA LEU A 100 -27.45 -5.68 18.32
C LEU A 100 -27.28 -6.59 19.53
N GLU A 101 -28.24 -7.50 19.72
CA GLU A 101 -28.23 -8.48 20.79
C GLU A 101 -27.50 -9.76 20.35
N GLY A 102 -27.02 -10.56 21.32
CA GLY A 102 -26.25 -11.79 21.08
C GLY A 102 -27.03 -12.90 20.39
N SER A 103 -27.18 -12.81 19.10
CA SER A 103 -27.99 -13.69 18.27
C SER A 103 -27.14 -14.71 17.48
N LEU A 104 -27.77 -15.49 16.60
CA LEU A 104 -27.05 -16.22 15.56
C LEU A 104 -26.60 -15.24 14.45
N ARG A 105 -27.44 -14.25 14.13
CA ARG A 105 -27.21 -13.25 13.09
C ARG A 105 -28.06 -12.00 13.31
N SER A 106 -27.43 -10.84 13.21
CA SER A 106 -28.12 -9.55 13.16
C SER A 106 -27.69 -8.77 11.92
N LEU A 107 -28.65 -8.39 11.07
CA LEU A 107 -28.40 -7.71 9.79
C LEU A 107 -29.19 -6.40 9.71
N LEU A 108 -28.50 -5.31 9.40
CA LEU A 108 -29.12 -4.09 8.88
C LEU A 108 -28.67 -3.87 7.44
N GLU A 109 -29.63 -3.73 6.53
CA GLU A 109 -29.39 -3.56 5.11
C GLU A 109 -30.13 -2.34 4.54
N VAL A 110 -29.40 -1.45 3.87
CA VAL A 110 -29.91 -0.22 3.27
C VAL A 110 -29.57 -0.22 1.78
N THR A 111 -30.57 -0.27 0.91
CA THR A 111 -30.34 -0.52 -0.53
C THR A 111 -31.17 0.35 -1.47
N GLY A 112 -30.71 0.50 -2.71
CA GLY A 112 -31.49 1.08 -3.80
C GLY A 112 -31.95 2.52 -3.60
N GLY A 113 -31.13 3.38 -2.97
CA GLY A 113 -31.45 4.78 -2.71
C GLY A 113 -32.21 5.04 -1.41
N ALA A 114 -32.31 4.03 -0.54
CA ALA A 114 -32.95 4.14 0.77
C ALA A 114 -32.05 4.81 1.83
N GLN A 115 -32.64 5.25 2.93
CA GLN A 115 -31.90 5.92 4.01
C GLN A 115 -32.24 5.31 5.38
N ALA A 116 -31.22 5.02 6.18
CA ALA A 116 -31.39 4.68 7.59
C ALA A 116 -30.58 5.65 8.45
N GLN A 117 -31.20 6.17 9.51
CA GLN A 117 -30.56 7.03 10.48
C GLN A 117 -30.65 6.40 11.87
N ILE A 118 -29.52 6.31 12.56
CA ILE A 118 -29.39 5.73 13.89
C ILE A 118 -28.87 6.83 14.82
N GLY A 119 -29.62 7.18 15.86
CA GLY A 119 -29.21 8.17 16.86
C GLY A 119 -28.08 7.64 17.76
N SER A 120 -28.31 6.48 18.36
CA SER A 120 -27.34 5.78 19.22
C SER A 120 -27.19 4.32 18.80
N PHE A 121 -25.96 3.80 18.89
CA PHE A 121 -25.63 2.43 18.54
C PHE A 121 -25.03 1.73 19.75
N ASN A 122 -25.59 0.58 20.12
CA ASN A 122 -25.07 -0.25 21.21
C ASN A 122 -25.00 -1.71 20.78
N GLU A 123 -24.03 -2.42 21.32
CA GLU A 123 -23.79 -3.82 21.02
C GLU A 123 -23.68 -4.66 22.30
N TYR A 124 -24.37 -5.80 22.34
CA TYR A 124 -24.39 -6.71 23.49
C TYR A 124 -24.03 -8.14 23.08
N GLY A 125 -22.73 -8.45 22.99
CA GLY A 125 -22.14 -9.81 22.88
C GLY A 125 -22.52 -10.69 21.66
N GLY A 126 -21.75 -11.75 21.38
CA GLY A 126 -22.21 -13.08 20.97
C GLY A 126 -22.59 -13.49 19.53
N ALA A 127 -22.49 -12.68 18.46
CA ALA A 127 -23.08 -13.02 17.14
C ALA A 127 -22.30 -12.53 15.90
N LEU A 128 -22.64 -13.08 14.71
CA LEU A 128 -22.32 -12.46 13.42
C LEU A 128 -23.17 -11.20 13.21
N ARG A 129 -22.52 -10.09 12.90
CA ARG A 129 -23.14 -8.77 12.77
C ARG A 129 -22.85 -8.23 11.39
N GLU A 130 -23.89 -7.87 10.66
CA GLU A 130 -23.79 -7.47 9.28
C GLU A 130 -24.43 -6.10 9.07
N PHE A 131 -23.67 -5.19 8.45
CA PHE A 131 -24.18 -3.94 7.93
C PHE A 131 -23.93 -3.91 6.43
N ARG A 132 -24.99 -3.68 5.65
CA ARG A 132 -24.87 -3.59 4.19
C ARG A 132 -25.49 -2.30 3.71
N VAL A 133 -24.72 -1.53 2.96
CA VAL A 133 -25.19 -0.28 2.35
C VAL A 133 -24.84 -0.33 0.87
N SER A 134 -25.84 -0.45 0.00
CA SER A 134 -25.56 -0.59 -1.43
C SER A 134 -26.49 0.18 -2.34
N GLY A 135 -25.93 0.67 -3.45
CA GLY A 135 -26.64 1.44 -4.46
C GLY A 135 -26.51 2.95 -4.26
N GLU A 136 -26.59 3.66 -5.38
CA GLU A 136 -26.46 5.11 -5.41
C GLU A 136 -27.50 5.78 -4.50
N SER A 137 -27.08 6.78 -3.74
CA SER A 137 -27.90 7.49 -2.75
C SER A 137 -28.41 6.65 -1.57
N SER A 138 -27.98 5.39 -1.43
CA SER A 138 -28.23 4.62 -0.20
C SER A 138 -27.35 5.15 0.93
N VAL A 139 -27.95 5.51 2.06
CA VAL A 139 -27.22 6.11 3.19
C VAL A 139 -27.56 5.41 4.49
N LEU A 140 -26.52 4.97 5.22
CA LEU A 140 -26.60 4.61 6.63
C LEU A 140 -25.86 5.66 7.46
N ALA A 141 -26.60 6.41 8.27
CA ALA A 141 -26.05 7.46 9.13
C ALA A 141 -26.15 7.07 10.60
N ILE A 142 -25.02 7.07 11.32
CA ILE A 142 -24.90 6.67 12.72
C ILE A 142 -24.38 7.85 13.54
N GLY A 143 -25.18 8.33 14.49
CA GLY A 143 -24.88 9.53 15.29
C GLY A 143 -23.81 9.33 16.37
N GLY A 144 -23.18 8.16 16.48
CA GLY A 144 -22.25 7.81 17.54
C GLY A 144 -21.04 7.02 17.04
N ALA A 145 -20.37 6.35 17.97
CA ALA A 145 -19.30 5.42 17.64
C ALA A 145 -19.90 4.18 16.96
N PHE A 146 -19.38 3.86 15.79
CA PHE A 146 -19.62 2.63 15.05
C PHE A 146 -18.36 1.79 15.16
N GLY A 147 -18.27 0.95 16.16
CA GLY A 147 -17.06 0.15 16.27
C GLY A 147 -17.11 -0.96 17.29
N TYR A 148 -16.24 -1.93 17.06
CA TYR A 148 -16.21 -3.21 17.75
C TYR A 148 -15.11 -3.21 18.80
N GLN A 149 -15.39 -2.66 19.99
CA GLN A 149 -14.39 -2.53 21.07
C GLN A 149 -14.16 -3.80 21.91
N SER A 150 -14.87 -4.91 21.63
CA SER A 150 -14.77 -6.13 22.43
C SER A 150 -13.91 -7.20 21.77
N GLN A 151 -12.99 -7.77 22.55
CA GLN A 151 -12.19 -8.93 22.16
C GLN A 151 -13.08 -10.12 21.77
N GLY A 152 -13.03 -10.54 20.50
CA GLY A 152 -13.49 -11.85 20.06
C GLY A 152 -14.79 -11.94 19.24
N LEU A 153 -15.32 -10.87 18.63
CA LEU A 153 -16.54 -10.96 17.79
C LEU A 153 -16.32 -10.47 16.36
N SER A 154 -16.81 -11.24 15.38
CA SER A 154 -16.73 -10.92 13.96
C SER A 154 -17.90 -10.04 13.53
N ALA A 155 -17.58 -8.96 12.81
CA ALA A 155 -18.56 -8.11 12.19
C ALA A 155 -18.16 -7.80 10.75
N ASP A 156 -19.15 -7.76 9.86
CA ASP A 156 -18.96 -7.54 8.44
C ASP A 156 -19.72 -6.31 8.00
N VAL A 157 -19.00 -5.34 7.48
CA VAL A 157 -19.53 -4.07 6.99
C VAL A 157 -19.25 -4.00 5.51
N GLU A 158 -20.30 -4.01 4.71
CA GLU A 158 -20.22 -3.90 3.26
C GLU A 158 -20.80 -2.56 2.81
N VAL A 159 -20.01 -1.78 2.08
CA VAL A 159 -20.47 -0.53 1.45
C VAL A 159 -20.15 -0.59 -0.03
N ALA A 160 -21.19 -0.72 -0.86
CA ALA A 160 -21.05 -1.07 -2.26
C ALA A 160 -21.85 -0.17 -3.20
N SER A 161 -21.52 -0.19 -4.50
CA SER A 161 -22.30 0.41 -5.59
C SER A 161 -22.72 1.87 -5.34
N GLY A 162 -21.82 2.70 -4.79
CA GLY A 162 -22.11 4.11 -4.46
C GLY A 162 -22.84 4.36 -3.14
N GLY A 163 -23.02 3.33 -2.31
CA GLY A 163 -23.56 3.46 -0.96
C GLY A 163 -22.66 4.29 -0.04
N LEU A 164 -23.27 4.91 0.98
CA LEU A 164 -22.57 5.78 1.93
C LEU A 164 -22.87 5.38 3.38
N LEU A 165 -21.82 5.05 4.13
CA LEU A 165 -21.85 4.93 5.59
C LEU A 165 -21.27 6.19 6.22
N THR A 166 -22.00 6.83 7.14
CA THR A 166 -21.48 7.94 7.94
C THR A 166 -21.57 7.64 9.42
N ALA A 167 -20.49 7.86 10.18
CA ALA A 167 -20.50 7.73 11.63
C ALA A 167 -19.65 8.83 12.30
N ASN A 168 -19.78 9.06 13.61
CA ASN A 168 -18.85 9.96 14.30
C ASN A 168 -17.47 9.30 14.47
N GLU A 169 -17.48 8.00 14.76
CA GLU A 169 -16.27 7.20 14.89
C GLU A 169 -16.50 5.86 14.19
N VAL A 170 -15.49 5.34 13.51
CA VAL A 170 -15.48 4.00 12.93
C VAL A 170 -14.26 3.26 13.49
N TYR A 171 -14.49 2.22 14.28
CA TYR A 171 -13.42 1.38 14.83
C TYR A 171 -13.62 -0.09 14.49
N LEU A 172 -12.71 -0.64 13.71
CA LEU A 172 -12.72 -2.05 13.34
C LEU A 172 -11.81 -2.81 14.30
N GLY A 173 -12.37 -3.59 15.22
CA GLY A 173 -11.59 -4.51 16.07
C GLY A 173 -11.02 -5.70 15.27
N GLU A 174 -10.17 -6.51 15.90
CA GLU A 174 -9.37 -7.59 15.27
C GLU A 174 -10.14 -8.54 14.32
N LEU A 175 -11.41 -8.84 14.61
CA LEU A 175 -12.24 -9.75 13.80
C LEU A 175 -13.26 -9.04 12.91
N ALA A 176 -13.25 -7.70 12.91
CA ALA A 176 -14.14 -6.89 12.10
C ALA A 176 -13.58 -6.73 10.68
N ARG A 177 -14.48 -6.70 9.70
CA ARG A 177 -14.19 -6.47 8.30
C ARG A 177 -14.99 -5.27 7.79
N LEU A 178 -14.31 -4.42 7.04
CA LEU A 178 -14.91 -3.44 6.15
C LEU A 178 -14.58 -3.81 4.70
N ALA A 179 -15.58 -4.17 3.92
CA ALA A 179 -15.49 -4.41 2.49
C ALA A 179 -16.10 -3.24 1.72
N LEU A 180 -15.32 -2.62 0.83
CA LEU A 180 -15.79 -1.59 -0.08
C LEU A 180 -15.85 -2.13 -1.51
N ASP A 181 -16.91 -1.77 -2.25
CA ASP A 181 -17.03 -2.05 -3.68
C ASP A 181 -17.67 -0.84 -4.39
N GLY A 182 -16.87 0.19 -4.65
CA GLY A 182 -17.33 1.49 -5.16
C GLY A 182 -18.13 2.32 -4.13
N GLY A 183 -18.14 1.92 -2.86
CA GLY A 183 -18.81 2.61 -1.75
C GLY A 183 -17.93 3.62 -1.01
N ALA A 184 -18.53 4.34 -0.07
CA ALA A 184 -17.81 5.32 0.75
C ALA A 184 -18.16 5.25 2.25
N VAL A 185 -17.14 5.41 3.09
CA VAL A 185 -17.25 5.63 4.53
C VAL A 185 -16.81 7.04 4.85
N VAL A 186 -17.58 7.75 5.68
CA VAL A 186 -17.26 9.09 6.19
C VAL A 186 -17.33 9.06 7.71
N THR A 187 -16.22 9.41 8.37
CA THR A 187 -16.15 9.38 9.83
C THR A 187 -15.38 10.56 10.42
N GLY A 188 -15.60 10.85 11.71
CA GLY A 188 -14.71 11.72 12.48
C GLY A 188 -13.40 10.99 12.78
N ASN A 189 -13.47 9.95 13.61
CA ASN A 189 -12.33 9.10 13.95
C ASN A 189 -12.37 7.79 13.17
N PHE A 190 -11.23 7.35 12.64
CA PHE A 190 -11.10 6.03 12.01
C PHE A 190 -9.99 5.23 12.69
N GLY A 191 -10.27 4.00 13.09
CA GLY A 191 -9.30 3.04 13.60
C GLY A 191 -9.51 1.66 12.97
N ASN A 192 -8.41 0.98 12.62
CA ASN A 192 -8.44 -0.34 12.00
C ASN A 192 -7.48 -1.34 12.65
N ASP A 193 -7.99 -2.18 13.53
CA ASP A 193 -7.28 -3.36 14.05
C ASP A 193 -7.77 -4.66 13.40
N GLY A 194 -8.85 -4.59 12.60
CA GLY A 194 -9.39 -5.69 11.79
C GLY A 194 -8.89 -5.68 10.34
N ARG A 195 -9.81 -5.83 9.37
CA ARG A 195 -9.51 -5.87 7.94
C ARG A 195 -10.32 -4.84 7.16
N VAL A 196 -9.66 -4.02 6.35
CA VAL A 196 -10.29 -3.19 5.32
C VAL A 196 -9.89 -3.74 3.96
N SER A 197 -10.85 -3.91 3.05
CA SER A 197 -10.58 -4.48 1.73
C SER A 197 -11.46 -3.89 0.63
N GLY A 198 -10.99 -3.93 -0.61
CA GLY A 198 -11.81 -3.68 -1.79
C GLY A 198 -11.56 -2.35 -2.51
N ASP A 199 -12.58 -1.87 -3.22
CA ASP A 199 -12.56 -0.63 -4.01
C ASP A 199 -13.48 0.42 -3.38
N GLY A 200 -13.01 1.66 -3.20
CA GLY A 200 -13.86 2.70 -2.63
C GLY A 200 -13.09 3.75 -1.84
N ARG A 201 -13.80 4.45 -0.94
CA ARG A 201 -13.23 5.58 -0.20
C ARG A 201 -13.54 5.55 1.29
N VAL A 202 -12.52 5.78 2.11
CA VAL A 202 -12.66 6.13 3.53
C VAL A 202 -12.21 7.58 3.73
N ARG A 203 -13.13 8.42 4.21
CA ARG A 203 -12.85 9.81 4.57
C ARG A 203 -12.95 9.97 6.08
N TYR A 204 -11.93 10.55 6.70
CA TYR A 204 -11.85 10.67 8.16
C TYR A 204 -11.38 12.06 8.58
N SER A 205 -11.70 12.53 9.78
CA SER A 205 -11.08 13.76 10.30
C SER A 205 -9.68 13.47 10.81
N GLN A 206 -9.54 12.43 11.64
CA GLN A 206 -8.27 11.97 12.20
C GLN A 206 -8.25 10.44 12.35
N MET A 207 -7.07 9.87 12.47
CA MET A 207 -6.90 8.45 12.80
C MET A 207 -6.84 8.27 14.32
N GLU A 208 -7.36 7.13 14.79
CA GLU A 208 -7.31 6.77 16.20
C GLU A 208 -5.86 6.57 16.68
N SER A 209 -5.53 7.13 17.84
CA SER A 209 -4.22 6.98 18.45
C SER A 209 -4.09 5.61 19.12
N GLY A 210 -3.08 4.82 18.72
CA GLY A 210 -2.79 3.52 19.34
C GLY A 210 -3.55 2.32 18.75
N GLY A 211 -4.47 2.55 17.80
CA GLY A 211 -4.99 1.53 16.88
C GLY A 211 -4.32 1.63 15.50
N ASN A 212 -4.87 0.93 14.51
CA ASN A 212 -4.37 0.80 13.14
C ASN A 212 -3.37 -0.35 12.92
N SER A 213 -3.44 -1.39 13.76
CA SER A 213 -2.59 -2.59 13.66
C SER A 213 -3.18 -3.68 12.74
N GLY A 214 -4.33 -3.41 12.16
CA GLY A 214 -5.03 -4.31 11.26
C GLY A 214 -4.44 -4.36 9.85
N VAL A 215 -5.17 -5.01 8.96
CA VAL A 215 -4.79 -5.21 7.56
C VAL A 215 -5.63 -4.30 6.66
N VAL A 216 -4.99 -3.66 5.69
CA VAL A 216 -5.63 -3.03 4.54
C VAL A 216 -5.22 -3.79 3.30
N GLU A 217 -6.19 -4.24 2.51
CA GLU A 217 -5.93 -5.03 1.31
C GLU A 217 -6.57 -4.42 0.07
N VAL A 218 -5.80 -4.37 -1.01
CA VAL A 218 -6.25 -3.89 -2.30
C VAL A 218 -5.89 -4.94 -3.34
N GLY A 219 -6.91 -5.60 -3.90
CA GLY A 219 -6.77 -6.62 -4.93
C GLY A 219 -6.75 -6.06 -6.35
N GLY A 220 -6.70 -6.98 -7.34
CA GLY A 220 -6.60 -6.64 -8.75
C GLY A 220 -7.71 -5.71 -9.23
N ASP A 221 -7.34 -4.67 -9.98
CA ASP A 221 -8.23 -3.64 -10.52
C ASP A 221 -9.01 -2.82 -9.47
N GLN A 222 -8.69 -2.96 -8.17
CA GLN A 222 -9.33 -2.19 -7.10
C GLN A 222 -8.57 -0.90 -6.80
N ARG A 223 -9.29 0.13 -6.34
CA ARG A 223 -8.70 1.39 -5.89
C ARG A 223 -9.24 1.81 -4.53
N LEU A 224 -8.45 1.60 -3.49
CA LEU A 224 -8.85 1.96 -2.13
C LEU A 224 -8.23 3.30 -1.70
N GLN A 225 -9.08 4.28 -1.44
CA GLN A 225 -8.64 5.65 -1.14
C GLN A 225 -8.94 6.07 0.31
N PHE A 226 -7.92 6.62 0.97
CA PHE A 226 -7.97 7.22 2.29
C PHE A 226 -7.74 8.74 2.22
N GLU A 227 -8.66 9.51 2.81
CA GLU A 227 -8.66 10.97 2.73
C GLU A 227 -8.97 11.62 4.09
N SER A 228 -8.05 12.40 4.63
CA SER A 228 -8.31 13.22 5.81
C SER A 228 -8.99 14.55 5.47
N PHE A 229 -10.01 14.96 6.24
CA PHE A 229 -10.59 16.31 6.20
C PHE A 229 -9.67 17.38 6.81
N GLN A 230 -8.73 16.98 7.68
CA GLN A 230 -7.86 17.89 8.43
C GLN A 230 -6.38 17.76 8.07
N GLY A 231 -6.07 17.01 6.99
CA GLY A 231 -4.72 16.78 6.52
C GLY A 231 -3.88 15.85 7.40
N TYR A 232 -4.50 15.04 8.25
CA TYR A 232 -3.76 13.99 8.98
C TYR A 232 -3.29 12.90 8.00
N PRO A 233 -2.05 12.40 8.15
CA PRO A 233 -1.58 11.28 7.36
C PRO A 233 -2.34 10.01 7.73
N PHE A 234 -2.45 9.10 6.76
CA PHE A 234 -2.82 7.72 7.06
C PHE A 234 -1.72 7.09 7.90
N GLN A 235 -2.09 6.44 9.00
CA GLN A 235 -1.17 5.74 9.89
C GLN A 235 -1.35 4.23 9.70
N ASN A 236 -0.30 3.57 9.25
CA ASN A 236 -0.21 2.12 9.22
C ASN A 236 0.63 1.64 10.40
N ASN A 237 0.04 0.86 11.31
CA ASN A 237 0.75 0.16 12.37
C ASN A 237 0.73 -1.37 12.16
N GLY A 238 -0.01 -1.85 11.15
CA GLY A 238 -0.15 -3.26 10.80
C GLY A 238 0.36 -3.53 9.39
N GLU A 239 -0.54 -3.93 8.50
CA GLU A 239 -0.20 -4.31 7.12
C GLU A 239 -1.04 -3.54 6.09
N VAL A 240 -0.38 -3.08 5.02
CA VAL A 240 -1.02 -2.66 3.77
C VAL A 240 -0.54 -3.59 2.66
N ALA A 241 -1.41 -4.47 2.17
CA ALA A 241 -1.13 -5.39 1.09
C ALA A 241 -1.81 -4.92 -0.21
N VAL A 242 -1.04 -4.74 -1.27
CA VAL A 242 -1.54 -4.29 -2.58
C VAL A 242 -1.13 -5.31 -3.63
N ALA A 243 -2.12 -6.02 -4.17
CA ALA A 243 -1.95 -7.09 -5.16
C ALA A 243 -2.75 -6.75 -6.43
N GLY A 244 -2.12 -6.15 -7.44
CA GLY A 244 -2.75 -5.79 -8.72
C GLY A 244 -3.62 -4.53 -8.70
N GLY A 245 -3.72 -3.84 -7.56
CA GLY A 245 -4.58 -2.66 -7.37
C GLY A 245 -3.83 -1.37 -7.02
N GLU A 246 -4.56 -0.33 -6.64
CA GLU A 246 -4.03 0.97 -6.22
C GLU A 246 -4.48 1.34 -4.80
N PHE A 247 -3.54 1.42 -3.86
CA PHE A 247 -3.73 2.05 -2.55
C PHE A 247 -3.43 3.55 -2.64
N VAL A 248 -4.33 4.39 -2.12
CA VAL A 248 -4.19 5.85 -2.18
C VAL A 248 -4.33 6.49 -0.80
N ALA A 249 -3.30 7.20 -0.35
CA ALA A 249 -3.34 8.04 0.85
C ALA A 249 -3.17 9.52 0.45
N LEU A 250 -4.26 10.31 0.47
CA LEU A 250 -4.22 11.66 -0.12
C LEU A 250 -3.46 12.72 0.70
N HIS A 251 -3.20 12.50 1.99
CA HIS A 251 -2.64 13.51 2.90
C HIS A 251 -1.39 13.01 3.66
N GLY A 252 -0.55 12.23 2.97
CA GLY A 252 0.62 11.58 3.55
C GLY A 252 0.31 10.19 4.12
N LEU A 253 1.37 9.40 4.26
CA LEU A 253 1.35 8.03 4.77
C LEU A 253 2.50 7.87 5.77
N ARG A 254 2.20 7.36 6.96
CA ARG A 254 3.21 6.92 7.93
C ARG A 254 3.12 5.42 8.10
N ASN A 255 4.17 4.72 7.69
CA ASN A 255 4.35 3.29 7.93
C ASN A 255 5.22 3.11 9.17
N ARG A 256 4.62 2.78 10.32
CA ARG A 256 5.31 2.85 11.62
C ARG A 256 6.34 1.74 11.81
N GLY A 257 7.39 2.06 12.56
CA GLY A 257 8.34 1.07 13.07
C GLY A 257 7.74 0.23 14.18
N SER A 258 8.56 -0.65 14.77
CA SER A 258 8.11 -1.51 15.87
C SER A 258 7.57 -0.66 17.02
N PHE A 259 6.27 -0.77 17.29
CA PHE A 259 5.77 -0.45 18.62
C PHE A 259 6.39 -1.46 19.58
N SER A 260 6.57 -1.07 20.84
CA SER A 260 7.07 -1.94 21.91
C SER A 260 6.06 -3.04 22.33
N GLY A 261 5.39 -3.66 21.35
CA GLY A 261 4.35 -4.69 21.48
C GLY A 261 4.70 -5.97 20.72
N PRO A 262 3.83 -7.00 20.76
CA PRO A 262 4.05 -8.30 20.12
C PRO A 262 4.00 -8.25 18.59
N ASP A 263 3.40 -7.20 18.03
CA ASP A 263 3.25 -6.98 16.60
C ASP A 263 4.48 -6.24 16.08
N GLY A 264 5.21 -6.87 15.16
CA GLY A 264 6.43 -6.31 14.59
C GLY A 264 6.21 -4.99 13.86
N ALA A 265 7.27 -4.41 13.32
CA ALA A 265 7.19 -3.19 12.52
C ALA A 265 6.15 -3.30 11.39
N ALA A 266 5.40 -2.22 11.14
CA ALA A 266 4.35 -2.19 10.14
C ALA A 266 4.90 -2.45 8.73
N SER A 267 4.07 -3.00 7.85
CA SER A 267 4.49 -3.43 6.51
C SER A 267 3.60 -2.87 5.40
N ILE A 268 4.24 -2.56 4.27
CA ILE A 268 3.60 -2.32 2.98
C ILE A 268 4.13 -3.40 2.02
N THR A 269 3.25 -4.25 1.51
CA THR A 269 3.59 -5.36 0.62
C THR A 269 2.96 -5.14 -0.76
N LEU A 270 3.74 -5.34 -1.82
CA LEU A 270 3.36 -5.01 -3.19
C LEU A 270 3.60 -6.20 -4.14
N GLU A 271 2.56 -6.58 -4.88
CA GLU A 271 2.60 -7.51 -6.01
C GLU A 271 1.79 -6.92 -7.17
N ASP A 272 2.43 -6.49 -8.26
CA ASP A 272 1.78 -5.71 -9.33
C ASP A 272 0.97 -4.51 -8.80
N GLY A 273 1.42 -3.93 -7.68
CA GLY A 273 0.66 -2.95 -6.89
C GLY A 273 1.15 -1.52 -7.07
N VAL A 274 0.21 -0.57 -6.90
CA VAL A 274 0.49 0.87 -6.91
C VAL A 274 0.17 1.48 -5.55
N VAL A 275 1.11 2.24 -4.99
CA VAL A 275 0.90 3.09 -3.81
C VAL A 275 1.03 4.55 -4.22
N ARG A 276 -0.03 5.33 -4.01
CA ARG A 276 -0.04 6.76 -4.31
C ARG A 276 -0.23 7.60 -3.06
N VAL A 277 0.75 8.43 -2.76
CA VAL A 277 0.73 9.27 -1.55
C VAL A 277 0.75 10.74 -1.90
N GLY A 278 -0.32 11.45 -1.55
CA GLY A 278 -0.44 12.89 -1.72
C GLY A 278 0.41 13.68 -0.71
N PRO A 279 0.57 14.99 -0.92
CA PRO A 279 1.37 15.84 -0.05
C PRO A 279 0.81 15.89 1.36
N SER A 280 1.70 15.99 2.36
CA SER A 280 1.31 16.19 3.75
C SER A 280 1.65 17.59 4.22
N ASN A 281 0.81 18.17 5.07
CA ASN A 281 1.14 19.37 5.85
C ASN A 281 1.59 19.03 7.29
N ARG A 282 1.71 17.73 7.61
CA ARG A 282 2.12 17.22 8.92
C ARG A 282 3.46 16.47 8.87
N LEU A 283 3.82 15.95 7.71
CA LEU A 283 5.10 15.26 7.46
C LEU A 283 5.99 16.14 6.59
N ASN A 284 7.31 15.94 6.70
CA ASN A 284 8.30 16.59 5.82
C ASN A 284 8.42 15.90 4.44
N THR A 285 7.60 14.88 4.21
CA THR A 285 7.62 14.00 3.04
C THR A 285 6.18 13.56 2.72
N ASN A 286 5.98 12.81 1.63
CA ASN A 286 4.69 12.17 1.36
C ASN A 286 4.58 10.88 2.19
N LEU A 287 5.57 10.00 2.08
CA LEU A 287 5.62 8.69 2.74
C LEU A 287 6.78 8.65 3.73
N GLU A 288 6.45 8.55 5.02
CA GLU A 288 7.40 8.30 6.10
C GLU A 288 7.41 6.81 6.43
N ASN A 289 8.54 6.14 6.15
CA ASN A 289 8.72 4.72 6.40
C ASN A 289 9.64 4.50 7.60
N GLU A 290 9.09 4.00 8.69
CA GLU A 290 9.80 3.53 9.88
C GLU A 290 9.71 1.99 10.02
N GLY A 291 8.87 1.36 9.18
CA GLY A 291 8.66 -0.08 9.12
C GLY A 291 9.30 -0.73 7.89
N ARG A 292 8.53 -1.58 7.19
CA ARG A 292 8.99 -2.35 6.04
C ARG A 292 8.19 -2.01 4.79
N ILE A 293 8.87 -1.87 3.65
CA ILE A 293 8.27 -1.88 2.32
C ILE A 293 8.85 -3.06 1.56
N ALA A 294 8.00 -3.94 1.01
CA ALA A 294 8.43 -5.13 0.30
C ALA A 294 7.72 -5.25 -1.06
N ALA A 295 8.48 -5.27 -2.15
CA ALA A 295 8.00 -5.69 -3.45
C ALA A 295 8.27 -7.19 -3.60
N ILE A 296 7.20 -7.98 -3.73
CA ILE A 296 7.25 -9.45 -3.64
C ILE A 296 6.86 -10.17 -4.93
N GLY A 297 6.51 -9.42 -5.97
CA GLY A 297 6.21 -9.95 -7.30
C GLY A 297 5.86 -8.82 -8.26
N GLY A 298 5.95 -9.10 -9.56
CA GLY A 298 5.45 -8.18 -10.58
C GLY A 298 6.16 -6.83 -10.68
N VAL A 299 5.47 -5.85 -11.25
CA VAL A 299 5.96 -4.48 -11.39
C VAL A 299 5.15 -3.54 -10.50
N ASN A 300 5.84 -2.87 -9.59
CA ASN A 300 5.23 -2.08 -8.52
C ASN A 300 5.66 -0.62 -8.62
N ASP A 301 4.75 0.27 -8.26
CA ASP A 301 4.96 1.72 -8.37
C ASP A 301 4.61 2.43 -7.07
N ILE A 302 5.52 3.27 -6.58
CA ILE A 302 5.30 4.17 -5.44
C ILE A 302 5.41 5.61 -5.93
N HIS A 303 4.34 6.36 -5.71
CA HIS A 303 4.26 7.80 -5.98
C HIS A 303 4.22 8.61 -4.69
N GLY A 304 4.92 9.74 -4.71
CA GLY A 304 5.17 10.60 -3.56
C GLY A 304 6.59 10.41 -3.03
N ARG A 305 7.20 11.49 -2.53
CA ARG A 305 8.52 11.46 -1.89
C ARG A 305 8.52 10.46 -0.74
N VAL A 306 9.59 9.67 -0.63
CA VAL A 306 9.76 8.64 0.42
C VAL A 306 10.93 9.00 1.31
N ASP A 307 10.70 9.09 2.62
CA ASP A 307 11.78 9.13 3.62
C ASP A 307 11.71 7.86 4.49
N SER A 308 12.69 6.98 4.37
CA SER A 308 12.81 5.72 5.12
C SER A 308 13.86 5.85 6.21
N ARG A 309 13.50 5.60 7.48
CA ARG A 309 14.36 5.90 8.64
C ARG A 309 14.22 4.96 9.83
N ASP A 310 15.01 5.20 10.88
CA ASP A 310 14.89 4.53 12.19
C ASP A 310 14.98 3.00 12.11
N GLY A 311 15.89 2.47 11.28
CA GLY A 311 16.06 1.03 11.08
C GLY A 311 15.03 0.39 10.14
N ALA A 312 14.22 1.21 9.45
CA ALA A 312 13.30 0.73 8.42
C ALA A 312 14.01 -0.04 7.30
N SER A 313 13.24 -0.84 6.56
CA SER A 313 13.74 -1.56 5.39
C SER A 313 12.87 -1.38 4.15
N ILE A 314 13.53 -1.37 2.99
CA ILE A 314 12.92 -1.51 1.68
C ILE A 314 13.54 -2.75 1.04
N ALA A 315 12.72 -3.73 0.66
CA ALA A 315 13.15 -4.96 0.04
C ALA A 315 12.49 -5.15 -1.32
N VAL A 316 13.28 -5.46 -2.34
CA VAL A 316 12.80 -5.82 -3.69
C VAL A 316 13.23 -7.26 -3.96
N THR A 317 12.28 -8.17 -4.00
CA THR A 317 12.50 -9.62 -3.98
C THR A 317 11.66 -10.34 -5.04
N ASN A 318 11.88 -11.65 -5.19
CA ASN A 318 11.11 -12.54 -6.07
C ASN A 318 11.05 -12.04 -7.52
N GLU A 319 12.18 -11.56 -8.04
CA GLU A 319 12.31 -11.07 -9.42
C GLU A 319 11.38 -9.88 -9.73
N SER A 320 10.95 -9.14 -8.70
CA SER A 320 10.07 -7.99 -8.86
C SER A 320 10.82 -6.72 -9.29
N VAL A 321 10.04 -5.77 -9.81
CA VAL A 321 10.49 -4.40 -10.06
C VAL A 321 9.75 -3.46 -9.11
N LEU A 322 10.48 -2.61 -8.40
CA LEU A 322 9.90 -1.52 -7.60
C LEU A 322 10.35 -0.17 -8.14
N ARG A 323 9.40 0.66 -8.57
CA ARG A 323 9.65 1.99 -9.12
C ARG A 323 9.24 3.07 -8.15
N PHE A 324 10.14 4.00 -7.87
CA PHE A 324 9.87 5.23 -7.15
C PHE A 324 9.78 6.37 -8.15
N HIS A 325 8.65 7.07 -8.17
CA HIS A 325 8.40 8.17 -9.10
C HIS A 325 8.96 9.52 -8.63
N ASP A 326 9.26 9.63 -7.34
CA ASP A 326 9.75 10.83 -6.68
C ASP A 326 10.99 10.50 -5.85
N SER A 327 11.69 11.54 -5.36
CA SER A 327 12.93 11.37 -4.60
C SER A 327 12.78 10.42 -3.40
N VAL A 328 13.80 9.60 -3.18
CA VAL A 328 13.88 8.69 -2.03
C VAL A 328 15.07 9.05 -1.15
N LEU A 329 14.82 9.22 0.14
CA LEU A 329 15.82 9.37 1.18
C LEU A 329 15.80 8.12 2.07
N LEU A 330 16.95 7.45 2.18
CA LEU A 330 17.19 6.39 3.14
C LEU A 330 18.12 6.94 4.23
N ALA A 331 17.64 7.05 5.46
CA ALA A 331 18.39 7.57 6.60
C ALA A 331 18.47 6.53 7.72
N GLN A 332 19.63 5.91 7.99
CA GLN A 332 19.73 4.81 8.97
C GLN A 332 18.75 3.65 8.69
N SER A 333 18.49 3.40 7.41
CA SER A 333 17.59 2.34 6.92
C SER A 333 18.32 1.44 5.92
N THR A 334 17.69 0.31 5.57
CA THR A 334 18.29 -0.67 4.64
C THR A 334 17.52 -0.73 3.32
N LEU A 335 18.25 -0.71 2.20
CA LEU A 335 17.74 -1.11 0.89
C LEU A 335 18.32 -2.47 0.52
N SER A 336 17.47 -3.46 0.30
CA SER A 336 17.84 -4.79 -0.16
C SER A 336 17.25 -5.06 -1.54
N VAL A 337 18.09 -5.33 -2.53
CA VAL A 337 17.65 -5.78 -3.86
C VAL A 337 18.18 -7.19 -4.06
N PHE A 338 17.26 -8.16 -4.10
CA PHE A 338 17.60 -9.58 -4.23
C PHE A 338 17.80 -9.98 -5.69
N ALA A 339 18.37 -11.17 -5.90
CA ALA A 339 18.61 -11.72 -7.21
C ALA A 339 17.37 -11.64 -8.13
N GLY A 340 17.59 -11.31 -9.39
CA GLY A 340 16.59 -11.10 -10.43
C GLY A 340 15.73 -9.84 -10.27
N SER A 341 15.83 -9.14 -9.14
CA SER A 341 14.97 -8.01 -8.79
C SER A 341 15.60 -6.66 -9.15
N ARG A 342 14.78 -5.62 -9.31
CA ARG A 342 15.25 -4.28 -9.69
C ARG A 342 14.54 -3.17 -8.92
N ALA A 343 15.31 -2.30 -8.28
CA ALA A 343 14.79 -1.02 -7.77
C ALA A 343 15.05 0.08 -8.80
N VAL A 344 14.04 0.88 -9.15
CA VAL A 344 14.16 1.99 -10.09
C VAL A 344 13.76 3.28 -9.40
N PHE A 345 14.61 4.29 -9.45
CA PHE A 345 14.40 5.62 -8.88
C PHE A 345 14.35 6.61 -10.04
N LEU A 346 13.16 7.12 -10.37
CA LEU A 346 12.97 8.01 -11.51
C LEU A 346 13.40 9.46 -11.23
N ASP A 347 13.59 9.79 -9.95
CA ASP A 347 14.17 11.04 -9.46
C ASP A 347 15.52 10.74 -8.75
N GLY A 348 15.83 11.40 -7.64
CA GLY A 348 17.06 11.14 -6.87
C GLY A 348 16.95 10.05 -5.80
N LEU A 349 18.09 9.43 -5.49
CA LEU A 349 18.28 8.54 -4.34
C LEU A 349 19.37 9.11 -3.42
N SER A 350 19.05 9.31 -2.13
CA SER A 350 20.01 9.72 -1.10
C SER A 350 20.15 8.64 -0.04
N LEU A 351 21.38 8.21 0.22
CA LEU A 351 21.75 7.27 1.27
C LEU A 351 22.46 8.03 2.39
N GLN A 352 21.88 8.09 3.60
CA GLN A 352 22.41 8.81 4.77
C GLN A 352 22.53 7.87 5.97
N ASN A 353 23.74 7.43 6.28
CA ASN A 353 24.01 6.30 7.17
C ASN A 353 23.14 5.07 6.86
N ALA A 354 22.69 4.94 5.62
CA ALA A 354 21.86 3.83 5.16
C ALA A 354 22.74 2.67 4.71
N THR A 355 22.20 1.47 4.79
CA THR A 355 22.83 0.24 4.31
C THR A 355 22.25 -0.13 2.96
N LEU A 356 23.10 -0.19 1.94
CA LEU A 356 22.78 -0.95 0.73
C LEU A 356 23.17 -2.41 0.99
N PHE A 357 22.20 -3.33 0.92
CA PHE A 357 22.44 -4.77 0.99
C PHE A 357 22.25 -5.41 -0.39
N ALA A 358 23.35 -5.90 -0.96
CA ALA A 358 23.32 -6.66 -2.21
C ALA A 358 23.57 -8.15 -1.94
N GLN A 359 22.80 -9.03 -2.59
CA GLN A 359 23.14 -10.45 -2.66
C GLN A 359 23.70 -10.75 -4.04
N LEU A 360 25.01 -11.01 -4.12
CA LEU A 360 25.73 -11.30 -5.36
C LEU A 360 25.46 -12.74 -5.86
N PRO A 361 25.65 -13.03 -7.16
CA PRO A 361 25.28 -14.32 -7.77
C PRO A 361 26.01 -15.50 -7.14
N GLY A 362 25.40 -16.67 -7.29
CA GLY A 362 25.92 -17.96 -6.80
C GLY A 362 26.66 -18.81 -7.82
N ASP A 363 26.61 -18.45 -9.11
CA ASP A 363 27.24 -19.20 -10.20
C ASP A 363 27.71 -18.31 -11.37
N ALA A 364 28.66 -18.84 -12.15
CA ALA A 364 29.17 -18.21 -13.37
C ALA A 364 28.13 -18.14 -14.52
N GLY A 365 26.92 -18.66 -14.31
CA GLY A 365 25.81 -18.72 -15.25
C GLY A 365 24.84 -17.52 -15.19
N GLY A 366 25.06 -16.57 -14.27
CA GLY A 366 24.36 -15.29 -14.31
C GLY A 366 22.91 -15.34 -13.85
N GLY A 367 22.62 -16.00 -12.73
CA GLY A 367 21.47 -15.60 -11.91
C GLY A 367 21.72 -14.18 -11.38
N GLY A 368 21.33 -13.16 -12.17
CA GLY A 368 21.65 -11.76 -11.94
C GLY A 368 21.35 -11.33 -10.51
N TYR A 369 22.30 -10.68 -9.86
CA TYR A 369 22.09 -10.07 -8.55
C TYR A 369 21.12 -8.89 -8.68
N GLY A 370 20.58 -8.44 -7.55
CA GLY A 370 19.69 -7.29 -7.54
C GLY A 370 20.41 -6.00 -7.88
N VAL A 371 19.80 -5.16 -8.72
CA VAL A 371 20.36 -3.88 -9.15
C VAL A 371 19.43 -2.71 -8.82
N ALA A 372 20.03 -1.54 -8.60
CA ALA A 372 19.32 -0.27 -8.52
C ALA A 372 19.65 0.62 -9.73
N GLU A 373 18.64 1.26 -10.28
CA GLU A 373 18.76 2.21 -11.39
C GLU A 373 18.20 3.54 -10.93
N VAL A 374 19.02 4.59 -11.00
CA VAL A 374 18.68 5.96 -10.57
C VAL A 374 18.77 6.85 -11.80
N VAL A 375 17.67 7.51 -12.13
CA VAL A 375 17.64 8.47 -13.25
C VAL A 375 18.25 9.80 -12.81
N GLY A 376 17.86 10.28 -11.62
CA GLY A 376 18.40 11.48 -11.00
C GLY A 376 19.77 11.27 -10.32
N PRO A 377 20.17 12.18 -9.42
CA PRO A 377 21.43 12.06 -8.70
C PRO A 377 21.38 10.95 -7.64
N LEU A 378 22.50 10.24 -7.50
CA LEU A 378 22.77 9.36 -6.37
C LEU A 378 23.71 10.07 -5.39
N VAL A 379 23.26 10.27 -4.16
CA VAL A 379 24.07 10.83 -3.06
C VAL A 379 24.36 9.73 -2.05
N ILE A 380 25.63 9.48 -1.78
CA ILE A 380 26.12 8.41 -0.91
C ILE A 380 26.85 9.02 0.30
N ASP A 381 26.22 8.90 1.45
CA ASP A 381 26.81 9.14 2.76
C ASP A 381 26.43 7.94 3.64
N GLY A 382 26.83 6.72 3.24
CA GLY A 382 26.25 5.50 3.79
C GLY A 382 27.19 4.30 3.78
N GLN A 383 26.66 3.18 4.26
CA GLN A 383 27.37 1.92 4.36
C GLN A 383 26.98 0.98 3.22
N LEU A 384 27.94 0.18 2.77
CA LEU A 384 27.72 -0.92 1.85
C LEU A 384 27.93 -2.25 2.60
N GLN A 385 26.96 -3.15 2.46
CA GLN A 385 27.05 -4.53 2.93
C GLN A 385 26.62 -5.47 1.82
N PHE A 386 27.22 -6.66 1.75
CA PHE A 386 26.77 -7.65 0.78
C PHE A 386 27.06 -9.07 1.24
N SER A 387 26.39 -10.02 0.61
CA SER A 387 26.62 -11.45 0.77
C SER A 387 26.76 -12.11 -0.60
N LEU A 388 27.36 -13.31 -0.61
CA LEU A 388 27.35 -14.18 -1.78
C LEU A 388 26.19 -15.16 -1.64
N ALA A 389 25.42 -15.38 -2.71
CA ALA A 389 24.53 -16.52 -2.78
C ALA A 389 25.32 -17.81 -3.09
N GLY A 390 24.83 -18.96 -2.64
CA GLY A 390 25.35 -20.27 -3.06
C GLY A 390 26.85 -20.48 -2.77
N SER A 391 27.56 -21.08 -3.73
CA SER A 391 28.97 -21.47 -3.63
C SER A 391 29.88 -20.67 -4.58
N TYR A 392 29.46 -19.49 -5.02
CA TYR A 392 30.26 -18.67 -5.90
C TYR A 392 31.59 -18.31 -5.23
N ALA A 393 32.68 -18.47 -5.98
CA ALA A 393 34.00 -18.06 -5.58
C ALA A 393 34.42 -16.91 -6.50
N PRO A 394 34.37 -15.65 -6.04
CA PRO A 394 34.76 -14.51 -6.87
C PRO A 394 36.22 -14.61 -7.32
N GLU A 395 36.47 -14.28 -8.59
CA GLU A 395 37.79 -14.32 -9.23
C GLU A 395 38.32 -12.91 -9.49
N LEU A 396 39.64 -12.79 -9.65
CA LEU A 396 40.29 -11.52 -9.98
C LEU A 396 39.70 -10.91 -11.25
N GLY A 397 39.25 -9.66 -11.16
CA GLY A 397 38.66 -8.92 -12.27
C GLY A 397 37.13 -9.01 -12.35
N ASP A 398 36.48 -9.80 -11.50
CA ASP A 398 35.02 -9.76 -11.37
C ASP A 398 34.55 -8.35 -10.97
N ALA A 399 33.50 -7.88 -11.62
CA ALA A 399 32.89 -6.58 -11.35
C ALA A 399 31.36 -6.68 -11.32
N PHE A 400 30.77 -6.08 -10.29
CA PHE A 400 29.34 -6.11 -9.99
C PHE A 400 28.81 -4.67 -9.90
N PRO A 401 28.33 -4.06 -11.01
CA PRO A 401 27.63 -2.78 -10.95
C PRO A 401 26.34 -2.92 -10.15
N LEU A 402 26.29 -2.31 -8.96
CA LEU A 402 25.18 -2.40 -8.01
C LEU A 402 24.14 -1.30 -8.25
N ILE A 403 24.61 -0.07 -8.49
CA ILE A 403 23.76 1.08 -8.79
C ILE A 403 24.27 1.78 -10.05
N THR A 404 23.37 2.09 -10.96
CA THR A 404 23.61 3.04 -12.05
C THR A 404 22.84 4.33 -11.76
N ALA A 405 23.44 5.49 -12.03
CA ALA A 405 22.91 6.81 -11.72
C ALA A 405 23.18 7.79 -12.87
N SER A 406 22.21 8.01 -13.76
CA SER A 406 22.42 8.91 -14.91
C SER A 406 22.54 10.38 -14.52
N GLY A 407 22.01 10.79 -13.36
CA GLY A 407 22.16 12.13 -12.80
C GLY A 407 23.48 12.33 -12.04
N GLY A 408 24.35 11.32 -12.02
CA GLY A 408 25.67 11.37 -11.39
C GLY A 408 25.71 10.71 -10.01
N VAL A 409 26.89 10.20 -9.65
CA VAL A 409 27.20 9.68 -8.31
C VAL A 409 28.00 10.72 -7.54
N THR A 410 27.65 10.95 -6.27
CA THR A 410 28.41 11.80 -5.35
C THR A 410 28.55 11.13 -4.00
N GLY A 411 29.76 11.17 -3.44
CA GLY A 411 30.10 10.60 -2.14
C GLY A 411 30.77 9.23 -2.23
N ASP A 412 31.36 8.81 -1.11
CA ASP A 412 32.21 7.63 -1.03
C ASP A 412 31.61 6.63 -0.01
N PRO A 413 31.03 5.51 -0.47
CA PRO A 413 30.45 4.51 0.44
C PRO A 413 31.53 3.82 1.27
N LEU A 414 31.20 3.58 2.54
CA LEU A 414 32.03 2.78 3.42
C LEU A 414 31.63 1.29 3.35
N LEU A 415 32.55 0.43 2.94
CA LEU A 415 32.33 -1.02 3.02
C LEU A 415 32.46 -1.51 4.46
N THR A 416 31.37 -2.01 5.06
CA THR A 416 31.36 -2.43 6.48
C THR A 416 31.23 -3.93 6.70
N ALA A 417 30.74 -4.68 5.72
CA ALA A 417 30.69 -6.14 5.77
C ALA A 417 30.81 -6.75 4.37
N ALA A 418 31.74 -7.70 4.22
CA ALA A 418 31.99 -8.40 2.96
C ALA A 418 32.35 -9.88 3.22
N PRO A 419 31.97 -10.81 2.34
CA PRO A 419 32.41 -12.21 2.38
C PRO A 419 33.92 -12.34 2.13
N ALA A 420 34.53 -13.34 2.77
CA ALA A 420 35.95 -13.64 2.58
C ALA A 420 36.22 -14.09 1.14
N LEU A 421 37.34 -13.63 0.60
CA LEU A 421 37.83 -14.02 -0.73
C LEU A 421 39.00 -15.01 -0.60
N SER A 422 39.34 -15.64 -1.73
CA SER A 422 40.58 -16.42 -1.86
C SER A 422 41.80 -15.56 -1.50
N ALA A 423 42.84 -16.21 -0.97
CA ALA A 423 44.07 -15.51 -0.57
C ALA A 423 44.65 -14.69 -1.72
N GLY A 424 45.07 -13.45 -1.44
CA GLY A 424 45.60 -12.53 -2.45
C GLY A 424 44.53 -11.70 -3.18
N LEU A 425 43.26 -11.80 -2.81
CA LEU A 425 42.17 -10.98 -3.35
C LEU A 425 41.51 -10.12 -2.28
N ARG A 426 40.98 -8.97 -2.68
CA ARG A 426 40.17 -8.08 -1.85
C ARG A 426 38.99 -7.54 -2.64
N TRP A 427 37.97 -7.11 -1.91
CA TRP A 427 36.90 -6.30 -2.45
C TRP A 427 37.35 -4.84 -2.55
N GLN A 428 37.02 -4.21 -3.66
CA GLN A 428 37.19 -2.78 -3.87
C GLN A 428 35.83 -2.19 -4.23
N VAL A 429 35.45 -1.13 -3.52
CA VAL A 429 34.31 -0.31 -3.93
C VAL A 429 34.81 0.68 -4.96
N GLN A 430 34.12 0.76 -6.09
CA GLN A 430 34.45 1.65 -7.18
C GLN A 430 33.26 2.57 -7.44
N THR A 431 33.53 3.87 -7.40
CA THR A 431 32.60 4.92 -7.80
C THR A 431 33.17 5.60 -9.04
N ASP A 432 32.44 5.55 -10.14
CA ASP A 432 32.71 6.40 -11.30
C ASP A 432 31.64 7.49 -11.43
N ALA A 433 31.64 8.23 -12.54
CA ALA A 433 30.71 9.34 -12.74
C ALA A 433 29.23 8.92 -12.66
N THR A 434 28.90 7.67 -12.99
CA THR A 434 27.52 7.17 -13.13
C THR A 434 27.26 5.81 -12.51
N THR A 435 28.25 5.15 -11.92
CA THR A 435 28.11 3.78 -11.43
C THR A 435 28.78 3.61 -10.07
N LEU A 436 28.08 2.90 -9.19
CA LEU A 436 28.63 2.29 -7.99
C LEU A 436 28.77 0.78 -8.25
N SER A 437 29.99 0.26 -8.20
CA SER A 437 30.30 -1.15 -8.39
C SER A 437 31.16 -1.74 -7.28
N LEU A 438 31.07 -3.05 -7.13
CA LEU A 438 32.04 -3.84 -6.38
C LEU A 438 32.94 -4.59 -7.35
N ALA A 439 34.25 -4.53 -7.15
CA ALA A 439 35.22 -5.27 -7.94
C ALA A 439 36.06 -6.19 -7.05
N VAL A 440 36.49 -7.31 -7.61
CA VAL A 440 37.49 -8.20 -7.02
C VAL A 440 38.84 -7.84 -7.62
N VAL A 441 39.73 -7.33 -6.76
CA VAL A 441 41.07 -6.91 -7.17
C VAL A 441 42.14 -7.66 -6.41
N GLU A 442 43.37 -7.56 -6.89
CA GLU A 442 44.53 -8.10 -6.18
C GLU A 442 44.68 -7.37 -4.84
N ALA A 443 44.88 -8.14 -3.77
CA ALA A 443 45.17 -7.60 -2.45
C ALA A 443 46.67 -7.38 -2.32
N LEU A 444 47.08 -6.13 -2.16
CA LEU A 444 48.43 -5.77 -1.77
C LEU A 444 48.48 -5.56 -0.25
N PRO A 445 49.16 -6.42 0.53
CA PRO A 445 49.24 -6.23 1.97
C PRO A 445 49.89 -4.89 2.31
N GLY A 446 49.25 -4.11 3.18
CA GLY A 446 49.71 -2.76 3.54
C GLY A 446 49.11 -1.61 2.72
N ASP A 447 48.45 -1.92 1.59
CA ASP A 447 47.66 -0.94 0.81
C ASP A 447 46.28 -0.81 1.47
N PHE A 448 46.15 0.16 2.37
CA PHE A 448 44.97 0.37 3.18
C PHE A 448 43.94 1.26 2.51
N ASN A 449 44.36 2.18 1.64
CA ASN A 449 43.43 3.03 0.87
C ASN A 449 42.94 2.38 -0.44
N ALA A 450 43.50 1.24 -0.82
CA ALA A 450 43.18 0.47 -2.03
C ALA A 450 43.54 1.17 -3.35
N ASP A 451 44.55 2.02 -3.37
CA ASP A 451 44.99 2.70 -4.60
C ASP A 451 46.01 1.89 -5.42
N GLY A 452 46.39 0.70 -4.94
CA GLY A 452 47.31 -0.21 -5.60
C GLY A 452 48.78 0.08 -5.32
N VAL A 453 49.09 1.01 -4.41
CA VAL A 453 50.43 1.34 -3.94
C VAL A 453 50.45 1.29 -2.42
N VAL A 454 51.56 0.85 -1.82
CA VAL A 454 51.78 1.00 -0.37
C VAL A 454 52.65 2.22 -0.13
N ASP A 455 52.07 3.32 0.32
CA ASP A 455 52.78 4.56 0.58
C ASP A 455 52.37 5.27 1.89
N ALA A 456 52.71 6.55 2.03
CA ALA A 456 52.43 7.30 3.25
C ALA A 456 50.93 7.57 3.47
N ALA A 457 50.10 7.54 2.43
CA ALA A 457 48.66 7.70 2.53
C ALA A 457 48.02 6.52 3.28
N ASP A 458 48.47 5.29 3.02
CA ASP A 458 47.98 4.11 3.73
C ASP A 458 48.20 4.17 5.23
N TYR A 459 49.35 4.69 5.64
CA TYR A 459 49.66 4.89 7.05
C TYR A 459 48.60 5.76 7.74
N THR A 460 48.09 6.78 7.05
CA THR A 460 47.02 7.64 7.59
C THR A 460 45.70 6.88 7.74
N VAL A 461 45.33 6.04 6.77
CA VAL A 461 44.13 5.20 6.85
C VAL A 461 44.22 4.21 8.00
N TRP A 462 45.34 3.50 8.17
CA TRP A 462 45.55 2.59 9.29
C TRP A 462 45.51 3.31 10.64
N ARG A 463 46.15 4.48 10.74
CA ARG A 463 46.20 5.26 11.98
C ARG A 463 44.82 5.77 12.38
N ASP A 464 44.07 6.28 11.41
CA ASP A 464 42.75 6.87 11.64
C ASP A 464 41.68 5.78 11.83
N ASN A 465 41.95 4.57 11.32
CA ASN A 465 41.19 3.33 11.51
C ASN A 465 39.67 3.47 11.35
N PRO A 466 39.19 3.94 10.18
CA PRO A 466 37.77 4.13 9.94
C PRO A 466 37.02 2.80 10.15
N GLY A 467 35.96 2.83 10.97
CA GLY A 467 35.14 1.65 11.27
C GLY A 467 35.85 0.54 12.06
N GLY A 468 37.09 0.75 12.55
CA GLY A 468 37.84 -0.26 13.30
C GLY A 468 38.37 -1.42 12.45
N ALA A 469 38.54 -1.19 11.14
CA ALA A 469 38.92 -2.21 10.16
C ALA A 469 40.33 -2.80 10.36
N TYR A 470 41.25 -2.06 11.00
CA TYR A 470 42.65 -2.42 11.13
C TYR A 470 43.10 -2.63 12.58
N GLN A 471 44.03 -3.55 12.77
CA GLN A 471 44.67 -3.87 14.03
C GLN A 471 46.07 -3.27 14.13
N PRO A 472 46.62 -3.07 15.34
CA PRO A 472 48.00 -2.61 15.51
C PRO A 472 49.05 -3.48 14.81
N SER A 473 48.77 -4.79 14.63
CA SER A 473 49.63 -5.72 13.90
C SER A 473 49.74 -5.43 12.41
N ASP A 474 48.75 -4.78 11.81
CA ASP A 474 48.68 -4.58 10.36
C ASP A 474 49.72 -3.55 9.89
N LEU A 475 50.19 -2.68 10.80
CA LEU A 475 51.31 -1.78 10.54
C LEU A 475 52.57 -2.52 10.06
N GLN A 476 52.76 -3.77 10.49
CA GLN A 476 53.89 -4.57 10.03
C GLN A 476 53.76 -4.90 8.54
N ALA A 477 52.55 -5.22 8.05
CA ALA A 477 52.32 -5.45 6.63
C ALA A 477 52.60 -4.19 5.80
N TRP A 478 52.20 -3.01 6.27
CA TRP A 478 52.55 -1.74 5.64
C TRP A 478 54.07 -1.51 5.57
N ARG A 479 54.79 -1.77 6.68
CA ARG A 479 56.27 -1.63 6.71
C ARG A 479 56.97 -2.57 5.75
N ASP A 480 56.53 -3.82 5.71
CA ASP A 480 57.15 -4.86 4.89
C ASP A 480 56.92 -4.65 3.40
N ASN A 481 55.83 -3.95 3.04
CA ASN A 481 55.45 -3.70 1.65
C ASN A 481 55.58 -2.24 1.22
N TYR A 482 56.15 -1.35 2.03
CA TYR A 482 56.26 0.07 1.67
C TYR A 482 57.00 0.27 0.34
N GLY A 483 56.36 0.96 -0.61
CA GLY A 483 56.81 1.15 -1.98
C GLY A 483 56.46 0.01 -2.94
N ALA A 484 55.78 -1.05 -2.47
CA ALA A 484 55.21 -2.06 -3.35
C ALA A 484 54.04 -1.48 -4.14
N THR A 485 53.86 -1.99 -5.36
CA THR A 485 52.80 -1.58 -6.27
C THR A 485 52.21 -2.81 -6.93
N ILE A 486 50.89 -2.85 -7.10
CA ILE A 486 50.26 -3.81 -8.01
C ILE A 486 50.69 -3.45 -9.43
N ALA A 487 51.21 -4.41 -10.18
CA ALA A 487 51.56 -4.17 -11.57
C ALA A 487 50.28 -3.88 -12.37
N ALA A 488 50.18 -2.68 -12.95
CA ALA A 488 49.02 -2.35 -13.80
C ALA A 488 48.89 -3.37 -14.93
N THR A 489 47.80 -4.14 -14.93
CA THR A 489 47.42 -4.97 -16.08
C THR A 489 47.22 -4.02 -17.26
N PRO A 490 47.93 -4.18 -18.40
CA PRO A 490 47.67 -3.35 -19.56
C PRO A 490 46.20 -3.52 -19.96
N PRO A 491 45.49 -2.45 -20.39
CA PRO A 491 44.10 -2.56 -20.77
C PRO A 491 43.98 -3.61 -21.88
N THR A 492 43.27 -4.70 -21.60
CA THR A 492 42.75 -5.53 -22.68
C THR A 492 41.70 -4.67 -23.35
N ASN A 493 42.00 -4.19 -24.55
CA ASN A 493 40.98 -3.59 -25.40
C ASN A 493 39.88 -4.63 -25.61
N ASN A 494 38.82 -4.55 -24.81
CA ASN A 494 37.55 -5.18 -25.16
C ASN A 494 37.07 -4.39 -26.38
N ALA A 495 37.51 -4.83 -27.56
CA ALA A 495 36.94 -4.37 -28.80
C ALA A 495 35.44 -4.68 -28.70
N ALA A 496 34.64 -3.65 -28.50
CA ALA A 496 33.21 -3.72 -28.72
C ALA A 496 33.00 -4.41 -30.08
N PRO A 497 32.07 -5.36 -30.21
CA PRO A 497 31.78 -5.94 -31.52
C PRO A 497 31.32 -4.80 -32.44
N GLU A 498 32.19 -4.35 -33.34
CA GLU A 498 31.85 -3.31 -34.30
C GLU A 498 30.79 -3.87 -35.27
N PRO A 499 29.61 -3.24 -35.40
CA PRO A 499 28.70 -3.56 -36.47
C PRO A 499 29.29 -2.99 -37.77
N GLY A 500 29.71 -3.86 -38.70
CA GLY A 500 29.69 -3.51 -40.13
C GLY A 500 31.00 -3.38 -40.91
N ALA A 501 32.18 -3.67 -40.35
CA ALA A 501 33.42 -3.63 -41.16
C ALA A 501 33.45 -4.73 -42.26
N ALA A 502 32.82 -5.88 -42.02
CA ALA A 502 32.70 -6.96 -43.02
C ALA A 502 31.74 -6.61 -44.19
N LEU A 503 30.82 -5.64 -44.00
CA LEU A 503 29.83 -5.25 -44.99
C LEU A 503 30.37 -4.23 -46.01
N LEU A 504 31.43 -3.49 -45.66
CA LEU A 504 32.10 -2.56 -46.58
C LEU A 504 33.08 -3.27 -47.54
N LEU A 505 33.60 -4.44 -47.16
CA LEU A 505 34.52 -5.22 -48.00
C LEU A 505 33.81 -5.98 -49.14
N SER A 506 32.51 -6.29 -49.01
CA SER A 506 31.75 -6.96 -50.07
C SER A 506 31.23 -6.02 -51.17
N LEU A 507 31.17 -4.71 -50.91
CA LEU A 507 30.74 -3.70 -51.90
C LEU A 507 31.85 -3.24 -52.86
N VAL A 508 33.12 -3.53 -52.55
CA VAL A 508 34.27 -3.16 -53.42
C VAL A 508 34.66 -4.28 -54.39
N ALA A 509 34.22 -5.52 -54.16
CA ALA A 509 34.64 -6.68 -54.94
C ALA A 509 33.83 -6.96 -56.23
N VAL A 510 32.78 -6.18 -56.54
CA VAL A 510 31.97 -6.39 -57.75
C VAL A 510 31.83 -5.08 -58.56
N GLY A 511 32.84 -4.79 -59.36
CA GLY A 511 32.81 -3.77 -60.42
C GLY A 511 33.74 -4.17 -61.58
N PRO A 512 33.27 -4.27 -62.84
CA PRO A 512 33.89 -5.12 -63.86
C PRO A 512 35.08 -4.45 -64.57
N LEU A 513 36.22 -5.15 -64.62
CA LEU A 513 37.33 -4.85 -65.52
C LEU A 513 37.24 -5.71 -66.78
N THR A 514 36.45 -5.27 -67.76
CA THR A 514 36.66 -5.64 -69.18
C THR A 514 36.51 -4.40 -70.07
N ALA A 515 37.56 -3.58 -70.08
CA ALA A 515 37.84 -2.66 -71.17
C ALA A 515 39.35 -2.69 -71.49
N ARG A 516 39.75 -3.59 -72.38
CA ARG A 516 41.07 -3.53 -73.02
C ARG A 516 40.89 -3.00 -74.44
N ARG A 517 41.30 -1.74 -74.63
CA ARG A 517 41.48 -1.06 -75.91
C ARG A 517 42.70 -1.62 -76.64
N THR A 518 42.63 -1.73 -77.97
CA THR A 518 43.77 -1.49 -78.86
C THR A 518 43.30 -0.74 -80.11
N SER A 519 44.22 0.09 -80.59
CA SER A 519 44.21 1.04 -81.70
C SER A 519 43.58 0.58 -83.00
#